data_AF-A0AAW7PAJ2-F1
#
_entry.id   AF-A0AAW7PAJ2-F1
#
_cell.length_a   1.000
_cell.length_b   1.000
_cell.length_c   1.000
_cell.angle_alpha   90.00
_cell.angle_beta   90.00
_cell.angle_gamma   90.00
#
_symmetry.space_group_name_H-M   'P 1'
#
loop_
_entity.id
_entity.type
_entity.pdbx_description
1 polymer ?
#
loop_
_entity_poly.entity_id
_entity_poly.type
_entity_poly.pdbx_seq_one_letter_code
_entity_poly.pdbx_strand_id
1 'polypeptide(L)'
;MAKNEHLRSVFDWIQIQFDETEFSSREIIEDILFLDYDLFIENKGSLKYYNYDSQLHYGNIRIYYGAKESSYMLVMSGQALEFYRDMVLDPNSLSERQFLNNLYYNYNQFSVRRIDIAIDDFNETPYFTPNQLLKICQKKRFIYGKSTYYNTYGDETIGQTLYLRKPNDDERLRIYDKRLERAEKLGISKRYIENWIRTELELRKEKAHYFIQEWLHSEIDLLNFTKGYLKEKVRFYSDSHFSKPLRSWGKFLGHSKPVSIIISKQKTELEQKLEWFTYKGSGAILKAYKFLYDNNLLHEYEKSNYLALNKMEYPPDLASGLIERAILFKREDLIPTIKENIKRRN
;
A
#
# COMPACT_ATOMS: atom_id res chain seq x y z
N MET A 1 -28.23 2.19 22.14
CA MET A 1 -28.01 1.93 20.69
C MET A 1 -26.56 2.27 20.37
N ALA A 2 -25.90 1.54 19.46
CA ALA A 2 -24.52 1.82 19.08
C ALA A 2 -24.33 3.25 18.56
N LYS A 3 -23.24 3.91 18.97
CA LYS A 3 -22.89 5.28 18.62
C LYS A 3 -21.48 5.37 18.04
N ASN A 4 -21.27 6.38 17.19
CA ASN A 4 -20.00 6.61 16.50
C ASN A 4 -18.88 7.06 17.44
N GLU A 5 -19.20 7.71 18.56
CA GLU A 5 -18.22 8.18 19.57
C GLU A 5 -17.47 7.03 20.27
N HIS A 6 -18.01 5.82 20.24
CA HIS A 6 -17.38 4.61 20.78
C HIS A 6 -16.61 3.81 19.71
N LEU A 7 -16.34 4.43 18.55
CA LEU A 7 -15.51 3.85 17.52
C LEU A 7 -14.15 4.53 17.49
N ARG A 8 -13.08 3.72 17.45
CA ARG A 8 -11.71 4.20 17.30
C ARG A 8 -11.06 3.55 16.08
N SER A 9 -10.28 4.31 15.32
CA SER A 9 -9.47 3.77 14.23
C SER A 9 -8.00 3.91 14.55
N VAL A 10 -7.21 2.87 14.27
CA VAL A 10 -5.76 2.84 14.47
C VAL A 10 -5.08 2.04 13.36
N PHE A 11 -3.84 2.37 13.02
CA PHE A 11 -2.99 1.40 12.33
C PHE A 11 -2.66 0.25 13.30
N ASP A 12 -2.80 -0.98 12.83
CA ASP A 12 -2.53 -2.23 13.55
C ASP A 12 -1.38 -3.03 12.89
N TRP A 13 -0.90 -2.58 11.73
CA TRP A 13 0.30 -3.08 11.07
C TRP A 13 0.78 -2.07 10.02
N ILE A 14 2.10 -1.86 9.91
CA ILE A 14 2.73 -1.11 8.80
C ILE A 14 3.97 -1.86 8.31
N GLN A 15 4.11 -2.01 6.98
CA GLN A 15 5.36 -2.43 6.34
C GLN A 15 5.77 -1.42 5.28
N ILE A 16 7.02 -0.95 5.37
CA ILE A 16 7.59 0.02 4.43
C ILE A 16 8.91 -0.55 3.92
N GLN A 17 9.02 -0.63 2.60
CA GLN A 17 10.26 -1.02 1.93
C GLN A 17 11.01 0.23 1.51
N PHE A 18 12.30 0.29 1.79
CA PHE A 18 13.23 1.36 1.42
C PHE A 18 14.30 0.79 0.50
N ASP A 19 14.62 1.48 -0.59
CA ASP A 19 15.67 1.08 -1.51
C ASP A 19 17.06 1.21 -0.85
N GLU A 20 17.87 0.15 -0.84
CA GLU A 20 19.18 0.20 -0.17
C GLU A 20 20.20 1.12 -0.87
N THR A 21 19.92 1.52 -2.11
CA THR A 21 20.79 2.45 -2.86
C THR A 21 20.64 3.89 -2.40
N GLU A 22 19.50 4.24 -1.79
CA GLU A 22 19.19 5.59 -1.32
C GLU A 22 19.15 5.68 0.21
N PHE A 23 18.93 4.57 0.92
CA PHE A 23 18.77 4.56 2.38
C PHE A 23 19.79 3.68 3.08
N SER A 24 20.19 4.12 4.27
CA SER A 24 20.91 3.27 5.24
C SER A 24 19.99 2.83 6.39
N SER A 25 20.32 1.72 7.06
CA SER A 25 19.58 1.30 8.26
C SER A 25 19.63 2.35 9.38
N ARG A 26 20.75 3.07 9.49
CA ARG A 26 20.93 4.17 10.46
C ARG A 26 20.01 5.34 10.17
N GLU A 27 19.92 5.80 8.92
CA GLU A 27 18.99 6.84 8.50
C GLU A 27 17.53 6.45 8.74
N ILE A 28 17.15 5.20 8.43
CA ILE A 28 15.78 4.72 8.69
C ILE A 28 15.46 4.77 10.20
N ILE A 29 16.42 4.43 11.06
CA ILE A 29 16.18 4.39 12.51
C ILE A 29 16.22 5.80 13.13
N GLU A 30 17.26 6.58 12.85
CA GLU A 30 17.51 7.86 13.51
C GLU A 30 16.70 8.99 12.89
N ASP A 31 16.73 9.11 11.55
CA ASP A 31 16.14 10.27 10.86
C ASP A 31 14.65 10.07 10.54
N ILE A 32 14.24 8.84 10.21
CA ILE A 32 12.85 8.53 9.85
C ILE A 32 12.01 8.12 11.06
N LEU A 33 12.55 7.24 11.92
CA LEU A 33 11.82 6.74 13.09
C LEU A 33 12.09 7.52 14.38
N PHE A 34 13.03 8.47 14.39
CA PHE A 34 13.39 9.24 15.60
C PHE A 34 13.76 8.33 16.79
N LEU A 35 14.40 7.20 16.50
CA LEU A 35 14.86 6.22 17.48
C LEU A 35 16.39 6.19 17.51
N ASP A 36 16.95 5.86 18.67
CA ASP A 36 18.39 5.67 18.80
C ASP A 36 18.80 4.32 18.19
N TYR A 37 19.74 4.36 17.25
CA TYR A 37 20.28 3.17 16.58
C TYR A 37 20.86 2.16 17.56
N ASP A 38 21.47 2.62 18.64
CA ASP A 38 22.16 1.75 19.61
C ASP A 38 21.18 0.93 20.45
N LEU A 39 19.88 1.23 20.40
CA LEU A 39 18.82 0.42 21.02
C LEU A 39 18.44 -0.80 20.19
N PHE A 40 18.83 -0.85 18.90
CA PHE A 40 18.51 -1.96 18.02
C PHE A 40 19.51 -3.11 18.15
N ILE A 41 18.97 -4.32 18.21
CA ILE A 41 19.77 -5.55 18.27
C ILE A 41 19.74 -6.21 16.90
N GLU A 42 20.94 -6.46 16.36
CA GLU A 42 21.12 -7.24 15.13
C GLU A 42 21.06 -8.74 15.41
N ASN A 43 20.27 -9.46 14.62
CA ASN A 43 20.26 -10.93 14.61
C ASN A 43 19.77 -11.49 13.28
N LYS A 44 19.88 -12.81 13.12
CA LYS A 44 19.27 -13.51 11.98
C LYS A 44 17.75 -13.36 12.01
N GLY A 45 17.16 -13.04 10.87
CA GLY A 45 15.73 -12.82 10.74
C GLY A 45 15.26 -13.19 9.34
N SER A 46 14.01 -13.62 9.22
CA SER A 46 13.37 -13.81 7.92
C SER A 46 11.99 -13.21 7.92
N LEU A 47 11.56 -12.77 6.74
CA LEU A 47 10.23 -12.24 6.51
C LEU A 47 9.55 -13.05 5.41
N LYS A 48 8.34 -13.53 5.70
CA LYS A 48 7.57 -14.33 4.74
C LYS A 48 7.43 -13.59 3.41
N TYR A 49 7.68 -14.31 2.31
CA TYR A 49 7.65 -13.81 0.91
C TYR A 49 8.84 -12.94 0.48
N TYR A 50 9.86 -12.77 1.33
CA TYR A 50 11.10 -12.05 1.03
C TYR A 50 12.31 -12.90 1.38
N ASN A 51 13.45 -12.63 0.74
CA ASN A 51 14.70 -13.36 0.94
C ASN A 51 15.67 -12.63 1.88
N TYR A 52 15.16 -11.89 2.87
CA TYR A 52 15.96 -11.34 3.95
C TYR A 52 16.50 -12.46 4.84
N ASP A 53 17.73 -12.29 5.32
CA ASP A 53 18.41 -13.23 6.22
C ASP A 53 18.83 -12.60 7.56
N SER A 54 18.69 -11.28 7.66
CA SER A 54 19.12 -10.47 8.80
C SER A 54 18.02 -9.48 9.21
N GLN A 55 18.04 -9.07 10.47
CA GLN A 55 17.16 -8.01 10.96
C GLN A 55 17.84 -7.20 12.08
N LEU A 56 17.47 -5.94 12.17
CA LEU A 56 17.63 -5.10 13.35
C LEU A 56 16.27 -5.03 14.05
N HIS A 57 16.24 -5.13 15.39
CA HIS A 57 14.99 -4.99 16.12
C HIS A 57 15.12 -4.25 17.44
N TYR A 58 14.09 -3.46 17.76
CA TYR A 58 13.89 -2.84 19.07
C TYR A 58 12.44 -3.15 19.51
N GLY A 59 12.31 -4.04 20.49
CA GLY A 59 11.02 -4.60 20.88
C GLY A 59 10.30 -5.27 19.70
N ASN A 60 9.19 -4.67 19.26
CA ASN A 60 8.39 -5.17 18.14
C ASN A 60 8.59 -4.41 16.82
N ILE A 61 9.43 -3.37 16.80
CA ILE A 61 9.86 -2.67 15.58
C ILE A 61 11.01 -3.49 14.98
N ARG A 62 10.90 -3.84 13.70
CA ARG A 62 11.89 -4.68 13.00
C ARG A 62 12.26 -4.06 11.67
N ILE A 63 13.53 -4.12 11.30
CA ILE A 63 14.04 -3.73 9.98
C ILE A 63 14.78 -4.94 9.41
N TYR A 64 14.21 -5.57 8.39
CA TYR A 64 14.80 -6.73 7.72
C TYR A 64 15.67 -6.29 6.54
N TYR A 65 16.77 -7.01 6.28
CA TYR A 65 17.70 -6.80 5.18
C TYR A 65 18.48 -8.08 4.87
N GLY A 66 19.25 -8.08 3.77
CA GLY A 66 20.13 -9.20 3.41
C GLY A 66 20.59 -9.13 1.96
N ALA A 67 21.71 -9.79 1.64
CA ALA A 67 22.39 -9.66 0.34
C ALA A 67 21.57 -10.13 -0.89
N LYS A 68 20.44 -10.81 -0.69
CA LYS A 68 19.55 -11.29 -1.76
C LYS A 68 18.39 -10.33 -2.06
N GLU A 69 18.22 -9.28 -1.28
CA GLU A 69 17.16 -8.29 -1.42
C GLU A 69 17.79 -6.91 -1.32
N SER A 70 17.76 -6.14 -2.41
CA SER A 70 18.36 -4.80 -2.43
C SER A 70 17.48 -3.74 -1.78
N SER A 71 17.10 -3.97 -0.52
CA SER A 71 16.20 -3.08 0.21
C SER A 71 16.19 -3.38 1.71
N TYR A 72 15.73 -2.39 2.48
CA TYR A 72 15.35 -2.56 3.87
C TYR A 72 13.83 -2.66 4.00
N MET A 73 13.34 -3.53 4.88
CA MET A 73 11.90 -3.64 5.19
C MET A 73 11.64 -3.34 6.65
N LEU A 74 11.11 -2.15 6.92
CA LEU A 74 10.51 -1.81 8.19
C LEU A 74 9.20 -2.57 8.38
N VAL A 75 9.02 -3.19 9.55
CA VAL A 75 7.80 -3.86 9.98
C VAL A 75 7.46 -3.43 11.40
N MET A 76 6.28 -2.82 11.54
CA MET A 76 5.69 -2.45 12.83
C MET A 76 4.35 -3.18 13.00
N SER A 77 4.27 -4.09 13.97
CA SER A 77 3.01 -4.73 14.38
C SER A 77 2.15 -3.79 15.22
N GLY A 78 0.90 -4.16 15.55
CA GLY A 78 0.02 -3.32 16.37
C GLY A 78 0.63 -2.92 17.72
N GLN A 79 1.35 -3.84 18.38
CA GLN A 79 2.09 -3.53 19.61
C GLN A 79 3.28 -2.59 19.36
N ALA A 80 3.95 -2.72 18.21
CA ALA A 80 5.03 -1.81 17.83
C ALA A 80 4.50 -0.39 17.58
N LEU A 81 3.33 -0.27 16.93
CA LEU A 81 2.68 1.02 16.65
C LEU A 81 2.10 1.66 17.92
N GLU A 82 1.59 0.86 18.86
CA GLU A 82 1.23 1.34 20.20
C GLU A 82 2.44 1.91 20.93
N PHE A 83 3.52 1.13 21.05
CA PHE A 83 4.79 1.61 21.62
C PHE A 83 5.31 2.87 20.91
N TYR A 84 5.32 2.87 19.58
CA TYR A 84 5.85 3.97 18.78
C TYR A 84 5.05 5.26 18.99
N ARG A 85 3.71 5.16 19.09
CA ARG A 85 2.88 6.31 19.44
C ARG A 85 3.23 6.85 20.82
N ASP A 86 3.15 6.00 21.84
CA ASP A 86 3.23 6.43 23.23
C ASP A 86 4.63 6.92 23.62
N MET A 87 5.68 6.31 23.05
CA MET A 87 7.07 6.52 23.46
C MET A 87 7.87 7.39 22.49
N VAL A 88 7.41 7.56 21.24
CA VAL A 88 8.13 8.34 20.23
C VAL A 88 7.30 9.50 19.74
N LEU A 89 6.10 9.24 19.21
CA LEU A 89 5.30 10.30 18.58
C LEU A 89 4.73 11.28 19.60
N ASP A 90 4.08 10.79 20.66
CA ASP A 90 3.42 11.62 21.68
C ASP A 90 4.41 12.55 22.40
N PRO A 91 5.60 12.09 22.87
CA PRO A 91 6.60 12.99 23.45
C PRO A 91 7.11 14.08 22.49
N ASN A 92 7.11 13.78 21.19
CA ASN A 92 7.48 14.73 20.14
C ASN A 92 6.29 15.57 19.62
N SER A 93 5.10 15.43 20.20
CA SER A 93 3.87 16.09 19.73
C SER A 93 3.56 15.80 18.26
N LEU A 94 3.89 14.59 17.81
CA LEU A 94 3.64 14.09 16.46
C LEU A 94 2.48 13.10 16.46
N SER A 95 1.78 13.03 15.35
CA SER A 95 0.79 12.00 15.05
C SER A 95 1.30 11.03 14.00
N GLU A 96 0.70 9.84 13.90
CA GLU A 96 0.98 8.89 12.82
C GLU A 96 0.78 9.54 11.43
N ARG A 97 -0.18 10.48 11.32
CA ARG A 97 -0.40 11.27 10.09
C ARG A 97 0.80 12.15 9.79
N GLN A 98 1.33 12.87 10.78
CA GLN A 98 2.52 13.72 10.59
C GLN A 98 3.77 12.90 10.28
N PHE A 99 3.96 11.77 10.94
CA PHE A 99 5.04 10.82 10.63
C PHE A 99 4.97 10.37 9.16
N LEU A 100 3.80 9.86 8.72
CA LEU A 100 3.64 9.42 7.32
C LEU A 100 3.75 10.59 6.35
N ASN A 101 3.21 11.78 6.68
CA ASN A 101 3.35 12.95 5.84
C ASN A 101 4.81 13.39 5.69
N ASN A 102 5.59 13.36 6.78
CA ASN A 102 7.02 13.64 6.77
C ASN A 102 7.78 12.66 5.87
N LEU A 103 7.44 11.36 5.97
CA LEU A 103 8.00 10.32 5.12
C LEU A 103 7.73 10.61 3.62
N TYR A 104 6.47 10.87 3.25
CA TYR A 104 6.08 11.16 1.86
C TYR A 104 6.60 12.50 1.32
N TYR A 105 6.89 13.45 2.20
CA TYR A 105 7.34 14.79 1.80
C TYR A 105 8.85 14.87 1.59
N ASN A 106 9.64 14.25 2.48
CA ASN A 106 11.10 14.38 2.46
C ASN A 106 11.82 13.27 1.71
N TYR A 107 11.18 12.10 1.58
CA TYR A 107 11.85 10.91 1.07
C TYR A 107 11.18 10.40 -0.20
N ASN A 108 12.03 9.88 -1.09
CA ASN A 108 11.62 9.21 -2.33
C ASN A 108 12.17 7.77 -2.29
N GLN A 109 11.85 6.92 -3.27
CA GLN A 109 12.36 5.53 -3.33
C GLN A 109 12.00 4.63 -2.12
N PHE A 110 10.80 4.83 -1.56
CA PHE A 110 10.19 3.89 -0.63
C PHE A 110 8.83 3.41 -1.13
N SER A 111 8.35 2.30 -0.57
CA SER A 111 7.04 1.75 -0.88
C SER A 111 6.38 1.17 0.37
N VAL A 112 5.25 1.73 0.79
CA VAL A 112 4.37 1.09 1.77
C VAL A 112 3.82 -0.21 1.18
N ARG A 113 4.28 -1.35 1.69
CA ARG A 113 3.96 -2.70 1.18
C ARG A 113 2.76 -3.33 1.87
N ARG A 114 2.46 -2.93 3.10
CA ARG A 114 1.27 -3.39 3.83
C ARG A 114 0.86 -2.39 4.88
N ILE A 115 -0.45 -2.20 5.02
CA ILE A 115 -1.05 -1.57 6.19
C ILE A 115 -2.23 -2.41 6.65
N ASP A 116 -2.40 -2.54 7.95
CA ASP A 116 -3.63 -3.04 8.54
C ASP A 116 -4.25 -1.90 9.35
N ILE A 117 -5.52 -1.58 9.12
CA ILE A 117 -6.24 -0.52 9.83
C ILE A 117 -7.37 -1.18 10.61
N ALA A 118 -7.35 -1.04 11.93
CA ALA A 118 -8.39 -1.54 12.81
C ALA A 118 -9.40 -0.44 13.12
N ILE A 119 -10.68 -0.76 12.96
CA ILE A 119 -11.80 -0.01 13.54
C ILE A 119 -12.34 -0.82 14.72
N ASP A 120 -12.16 -0.28 15.91
CA ASP A 120 -12.58 -0.86 17.17
C ASP A 120 -13.96 -0.31 17.57
N ASP A 121 -14.89 -1.22 17.86
CA ASP A 121 -16.24 -0.93 18.35
C ASP A 121 -16.35 -1.31 19.83
N PHE A 122 -16.36 -0.27 20.68
CA PHE A 122 -16.47 -0.38 22.13
C PHE A 122 -17.90 -0.22 22.67
N ASN A 123 -18.91 -0.19 21.79
CA ASN A 123 -20.29 -0.04 22.24
C ASN A 123 -20.75 -1.22 23.11
N GLU A 124 -21.53 -0.94 24.15
CA GLU A 124 -22.17 -1.98 24.97
C GLU A 124 -22.99 -2.96 24.11
N THR A 125 -23.71 -2.43 23.13
CA THR A 125 -24.32 -3.22 22.05
C THR A 125 -23.63 -2.82 20.75
N PRO A 126 -22.77 -3.68 20.17
CA PRO A 126 -22.03 -3.34 18.96
C PRO A 126 -22.97 -3.19 17.76
N TYR A 127 -22.48 -2.55 16.69
CA TYR A 127 -23.26 -2.43 15.46
C TYR A 127 -23.62 -3.79 14.88
N PHE A 128 -22.69 -4.74 14.96
CA PHE A 128 -22.84 -6.13 14.55
C PHE A 128 -21.86 -7.02 15.31
N THR A 129 -22.10 -8.32 15.29
CA THR A 129 -21.11 -9.33 15.71
C THR A 129 -20.56 -10.10 14.50
N PRO A 130 -19.38 -10.74 14.61
CA PRO A 130 -18.84 -11.60 13.56
C PRO A 130 -19.84 -12.68 13.12
N ASN A 131 -20.55 -13.30 14.06
CA ASN A 131 -21.57 -14.33 13.80
C ASN A 131 -22.78 -13.79 13.01
N GLN A 132 -23.22 -12.56 13.31
CA GLN A 132 -24.31 -11.94 12.57
C GLN A 132 -23.95 -11.74 11.10
N LEU A 133 -22.75 -11.22 10.82
CA LEU A 133 -22.28 -11.04 9.45
C LEU A 133 -21.98 -12.36 8.75
N LEU A 134 -21.44 -13.36 9.47
CA LEU A 134 -21.24 -14.71 8.95
C LEU A 134 -22.54 -15.33 8.46
N LYS A 135 -23.65 -15.22 9.22
CA LYS A 135 -24.97 -15.69 8.80
C LYS A 135 -25.46 -15.02 7.50
N ILE A 136 -25.07 -13.77 7.25
CA ILE A 136 -25.36 -13.07 5.99
C ILE A 136 -24.47 -13.61 4.85
N CYS A 137 -23.18 -13.85 5.11
CA CYS A 137 -22.25 -14.46 4.16
C CYS A 137 -22.68 -15.88 3.74
N GLN A 138 -23.11 -16.72 4.70
CA GLN A 138 -23.62 -18.07 4.45
C GLN A 138 -24.86 -18.06 3.54
N LYS A 139 -25.70 -17.03 3.64
CA LYS A 139 -26.85 -16.80 2.76
C LYS A 139 -26.48 -16.19 1.40
N LYS A 140 -25.19 -15.98 1.13
CA LYS A 140 -24.65 -15.32 -0.08
C LYS A 140 -25.19 -13.90 -0.29
N ARG A 141 -25.47 -13.16 0.79
CA ARG A 141 -26.06 -11.81 0.75
C ARG A 141 -25.04 -10.71 1.05
N PHE A 142 -23.84 -10.82 0.47
CA PHE A 142 -22.80 -9.81 0.60
C PHE A 142 -21.95 -9.72 -0.67
N ILE A 143 -21.30 -8.58 -0.85
CA ILE A 143 -20.37 -8.31 -1.94
C ILE A 143 -19.19 -7.51 -1.37
N TYR A 144 -17.96 -7.95 -1.64
CA TYR A 144 -16.75 -7.16 -1.46
C TYR A 144 -16.10 -6.94 -2.84
N GLY A 145 -16.33 -5.76 -3.40
CA GLY A 145 -15.91 -5.39 -4.74
C GLY A 145 -16.64 -6.25 -5.77
N LYS A 146 -15.92 -7.20 -6.37
CA LYS A 146 -16.49 -8.22 -7.27
C LYS A 146 -16.51 -9.63 -6.65
N SER A 147 -16.18 -9.76 -5.37
CA SER A 147 -16.03 -11.04 -4.68
C SER A 147 -17.16 -11.29 -3.69
N THR A 148 -17.55 -12.55 -3.58
CA THR A 148 -18.42 -13.09 -2.52
C THR A 148 -17.70 -14.15 -1.69
N TYR A 149 -16.36 -14.18 -1.77
CA TYR A 149 -15.54 -15.11 -1.00
C TYR A 149 -15.45 -14.69 0.47
N TYR A 150 -15.70 -15.64 1.36
CA TYR A 150 -15.46 -15.52 2.78
C TYR A 150 -14.83 -16.81 3.33
N ASN A 151 -14.17 -16.69 4.48
CA ASN A 151 -13.68 -17.80 5.27
C ASN A 151 -13.89 -17.51 6.76
N THR A 152 -13.80 -18.52 7.61
CA THR A 152 -13.97 -18.40 9.05
C THR A 152 -12.86 -19.09 9.82
N TYR A 153 -12.60 -18.61 11.03
CA TYR A 153 -11.77 -19.29 12.02
C TYR A 153 -12.47 -19.24 13.38
N GLY A 154 -12.34 -20.29 14.16
CA GLY A 154 -13.03 -20.44 15.45
C GLY A 154 -14.53 -20.70 15.30
N ASP A 155 -15.23 -20.71 16.44
CA ASP A 155 -16.66 -20.90 16.59
C ASP A 155 -17.21 -19.98 17.71
N GLU A 156 -18.45 -20.21 18.17
CA GLU A 156 -19.05 -19.41 19.24
C GLU A 156 -18.34 -19.58 20.60
N THR A 157 -17.59 -20.65 20.81
CA THR A 157 -16.89 -20.97 22.07
C THR A 157 -15.48 -20.38 22.12
N ILE A 158 -14.73 -20.47 21.02
CA ILE A 158 -13.34 -19.98 20.90
C ILE A 158 -13.30 -18.51 20.43
N GLY A 159 -14.38 -18.03 19.83
CA GLY A 159 -14.49 -16.70 19.26
C GLY A 159 -14.43 -16.75 17.73
N GLN A 160 -15.53 -16.37 17.09
CA GLN A 160 -15.63 -16.40 15.64
C GLN A 160 -14.87 -15.23 15.02
N THR A 161 -13.94 -15.54 14.11
CA THR A 161 -13.36 -14.59 13.17
C THR A 161 -13.93 -14.81 11.77
N LEU A 162 -14.48 -13.75 11.18
CA LEU A 162 -14.93 -13.70 9.79
C LEU A 162 -13.85 -13.03 8.92
N TYR A 163 -13.46 -13.70 7.85
CA TYR A 163 -12.58 -13.17 6.83
C TYR A 163 -13.36 -12.95 5.53
N LEU A 164 -13.24 -11.79 4.93
CA LEU A 164 -13.70 -11.52 3.56
C LEU A 164 -12.47 -11.32 2.68
N ARG A 165 -12.50 -11.91 1.47
CA ARG A 165 -11.34 -12.04 0.54
C ARG A 165 -10.32 -13.09 0.98
N LYS A 166 -9.52 -13.56 0.00
CA LYS A 166 -8.54 -14.63 0.22
C LYS A 166 -7.29 -14.08 0.93
N PRO A 167 -6.53 -14.93 1.64
CA PRO A 167 -5.30 -14.51 2.32
C PRO A 167 -4.23 -13.86 1.41
N ASN A 168 -4.21 -14.21 0.12
CA ASN A 168 -3.23 -13.70 -0.85
C ASN A 168 -3.77 -12.52 -1.69
N ASP A 169 -5.00 -12.07 -1.44
CA ASP A 169 -5.55 -10.89 -2.13
C ASP A 169 -4.87 -9.62 -1.58
N ASP A 170 -4.72 -8.59 -2.42
CA ASP A 170 -4.10 -7.31 -2.01
C ASP A 170 -4.98 -6.48 -1.05
N GLU A 171 -6.18 -6.98 -0.73
CA GLU A 171 -7.06 -6.43 0.29
C GLU A 171 -7.81 -7.57 0.98
N ARG A 172 -7.99 -7.46 2.30
CA ARG A 172 -8.72 -8.44 3.10
C ARG A 172 -9.36 -7.77 4.31
N LEU A 173 -10.59 -8.14 4.62
CA LEU A 173 -11.30 -7.65 5.81
C LEU A 173 -11.41 -8.77 6.84
N ARG A 174 -11.11 -8.45 8.10
CA ARG A 174 -11.25 -9.35 9.25
C ARG A 174 -12.24 -8.74 10.24
N ILE A 175 -13.18 -9.52 10.73
CA ILE A 175 -14.16 -9.08 11.72
C ILE A 175 -14.22 -10.12 12.83
N TYR A 176 -13.89 -9.73 14.06
CA TYR A 176 -13.78 -10.66 15.18
C TYR A 176 -14.03 -9.99 16.53
N ASP A 177 -14.24 -10.83 17.54
CA ASP A 177 -14.38 -10.40 18.93
C ASP A 177 -12.98 -10.22 19.54
N LYS A 178 -12.51 -8.98 19.59
CA LYS A 178 -11.18 -8.63 20.12
C LYS A 178 -11.15 -8.78 21.64
N ARG A 179 -12.29 -8.60 22.31
CA ARG A 179 -12.43 -8.83 23.75
C ARG A 179 -12.11 -10.29 24.10
N LEU A 180 -12.68 -11.24 23.35
CA LEU A 180 -12.39 -12.67 23.52
C LEU A 180 -10.93 -12.97 23.22
N GLU A 181 -10.38 -12.47 22.11
CA GLU A 181 -8.97 -12.66 21.75
C GLU A 181 -8.03 -12.15 22.87
N ARG A 182 -8.32 -10.97 23.43
CA ARG A 182 -7.50 -10.38 24.50
C ARG A 182 -7.65 -11.13 25.81
N ALA A 183 -8.86 -11.55 26.16
CA ALA A 183 -9.14 -12.35 27.36
C ALA A 183 -8.34 -13.66 27.33
N GLU A 184 -8.34 -14.35 26.19
CA GLU A 184 -7.58 -15.57 25.97
C GLU A 184 -6.06 -15.32 26.07
N LYS A 185 -5.55 -14.30 25.36
CA LYS A 185 -4.12 -13.95 25.39
C LYS A 185 -3.61 -13.57 26.78
N LEU A 186 -4.44 -12.93 27.60
CA LEU A 186 -4.09 -12.51 28.95
C LEU A 186 -4.41 -13.57 30.01
N GLY A 187 -5.12 -14.64 29.67
CA GLY A 187 -5.56 -15.66 30.63
C GLY A 187 -6.56 -15.13 31.67
N ILE A 188 -7.32 -14.07 31.34
CA ILE A 188 -8.31 -13.46 32.25
C ILE A 188 -9.74 -13.62 31.74
N SER A 189 -10.71 -13.53 32.64
CA SER A 189 -12.12 -13.55 32.23
C SER A 189 -12.46 -12.31 31.40
N LYS A 190 -13.17 -12.51 30.28
CA LYS A 190 -13.65 -11.42 29.41
C LYS A 190 -14.42 -10.33 30.17
N ARG A 191 -15.03 -10.64 31.32
CA ARG A 191 -15.75 -9.67 32.16
C ARG A 191 -14.90 -8.48 32.61
N TYR A 192 -13.57 -8.64 32.65
CA TYR A 192 -12.62 -7.58 33.01
C TYR A 192 -12.15 -6.75 31.82
N ILE A 193 -12.60 -7.09 30.62
CA ILE A 193 -12.32 -6.35 29.39
C ILE A 193 -13.63 -5.77 28.92
N GLU A 194 -13.61 -4.52 28.46
CA GLU A 194 -14.76 -3.87 27.86
C GLU A 194 -15.24 -4.60 26.58
N ASN A 195 -16.45 -4.27 26.12
CA ASN A 195 -16.94 -4.82 24.85
C ASN A 195 -16.05 -4.32 23.72
N TRP A 196 -15.64 -5.23 22.82
CA TRP A 196 -14.67 -4.89 21.81
C TRP A 196 -14.80 -5.80 20.59
N ILE A 197 -15.47 -5.29 19.56
CA ILE A 197 -15.49 -5.91 18.23
C ILE A 197 -14.51 -5.15 17.34
N ARG A 198 -13.64 -5.86 16.63
CA ARG A 198 -12.67 -5.24 15.72
C ARG A 198 -13.01 -5.58 14.28
N THR A 199 -13.01 -4.55 13.43
CA THR A 199 -13.04 -4.65 11.97
C THR A 199 -11.69 -4.20 11.42
N GLU A 200 -10.90 -5.11 10.88
CA GLU A 200 -9.51 -4.85 10.48
C GLU A 200 -9.36 -5.00 8.96
N LEU A 201 -9.02 -3.89 8.30
CA LEU A 201 -8.77 -3.80 6.86
C LEU A 201 -7.27 -3.94 6.60
N GLU A 202 -6.88 -5.08 6.03
CA GLU A 202 -5.53 -5.33 5.53
C GLU A 202 -5.46 -4.92 4.06
N LEU A 203 -4.48 -4.09 3.72
CA LEU A 203 -4.14 -3.66 2.36
C LEU A 203 -2.68 -3.98 2.08
N ARG A 204 -2.36 -4.42 0.86
CA ARG A 204 -1.00 -4.82 0.46
C ARG A 204 -0.57 -4.15 -0.85
N LYS A 205 0.74 -4.13 -1.09
CA LYS A 205 1.39 -3.61 -2.30
C LYS A 205 0.93 -2.18 -2.61
N GLU A 206 0.69 -1.87 -3.88
CA GLU A 206 0.24 -0.56 -4.35
C GLU A 206 -1.03 -0.08 -3.65
N LYS A 207 -1.96 -0.98 -3.28
CA LYS A 207 -3.17 -0.56 -2.54
C LYS A 207 -2.84 0.08 -1.20
N ALA A 208 -1.87 -0.46 -0.48
CA ALA A 208 -1.43 0.13 0.79
C ALA A 208 -0.81 1.50 0.57
N HIS A 209 0.10 1.61 -0.41
CA HIS A 209 0.77 2.85 -0.77
C HIS A 209 -0.21 3.96 -1.18
N TYR A 210 -1.07 3.71 -2.16
CA TYR A 210 -2.02 4.71 -2.63
C TYR A 210 -3.11 5.02 -1.59
N PHE A 211 -3.47 4.07 -0.71
CA PHE A 211 -4.40 4.37 0.38
C PHE A 211 -3.83 5.45 1.31
N ILE A 212 -2.56 5.33 1.72
CA ILE A 212 -1.93 6.34 2.57
C ILE A 212 -1.84 7.68 1.85
N GLN A 213 -1.41 7.70 0.59
CA GLN A 213 -1.34 8.94 -0.20
C GLN A 213 -2.69 9.64 -0.26
N GLU A 214 -3.74 8.95 -0.71
CA GLU A 214 -5.09 9.53 -0.80
C GLU A 214 -5.61 9.99 0.57
N TRP A 215 -5.33 9.23 1.64
CA TRP A 215 -5.71 9.62 2.99
C TRP A 215 -5.03 10.92 3.44
N LEU A 216 -3.71 11.04 3.23
CA LEU A 216 -2.93 12.23 3.55
C LEU A 216 -3.45 13.47 2.82
N HIS A 217 -3.86 13.34 1.55
CA HIS A 217 -4.45 14.44 0.76
C HIS A 217 -5.89 14.81 1.16
N SER A 218 -6.65 13.88 1.75
CA SER A 218 -8.10 14.05 1.92
C SER A 218 -8.55 14.94 3.09
N GLU A 219 -7.65 15.37 3.99
CA GLU A 219 -7.94 16.02 5.29
C GLU A 219 -8.90 15.24 6.23
N ILE A 220 -9.46 14.10 5.79
CA ILE A 220 -10.37 13.26 6.58
C ILE A 220 -9.58 12.45 7.61
N ASP A 221 -10.15 12.22 8.80
CA ASP A 221 -9.57 11.35 9.82
C ASP A 221 -9.54 9.87 9.38
N LEU A 222 -8.65 9.08 9.98
CA LEU A 222 -8.44 7.68 9.58
C LEU A 222 -9.72 6.82 9.69
N LEU A 223 -10.57 7.07 10.71
CA LEU A 223 -11.81 6.32 10.91
C LEU A 223 -12.79 6.57 9.76
N ASN A 224 -13.08 7.84 9.47
CA ASN A 224 -14.04 8.20 8.43
C ASN A 224 -13.52 7.87 7.03
N PHE A 225 -12.21 8.01 6.79
CA PHE A 225 -11.60 7.63 5.51
C PHE A 225 -11.69 6.12 5.27
N THR A 226 -11.36 5.31 6.30
CA THR A 226 -11.46 3.84 6.23
C THR A 226 -12.90 3.39 6.07
N LYS A 227 -13.85 3.99 6.79
CA LYS A 227 -15.29 3.76 6.57
C LYS A 227 -15.71 4.13 5.15
N GLY A 228 -15.19 5.23 4.59
CA GLY A 228 -15.44 5.64 3.21
C GLY A 228 -15.00 4.58 2.20
N TYR A 229 -13.81 4.01 2.41
CA TYR A 229 -13.30 2.89 1.61
C TYR A 229 -14.20 1.66 1.72
N LEU A 230 -14.56 1.26 2.94
CA LEU A 230 -15.43 0.11 3.18
C LEU A 230 -16.84 0.33 2.61
N LYS A 231 -17.36 1.56 2.63
CA LYS A 231 -18.68 1.91 2.07
C LYS A 231 -18.73 1.73 0.55
N GLU A 232 -17.62 2.04 -0.12
CA GLU A 232 -17.50 1.81 -1.55
C GLU A 232 -17.36 0.32 -1.87
N LYS A 233 -16.53 -0.39 -1.10
CA LYS A 233 -16.10 -1.75 -1.44
C LYS A 233 -16.97 -2.86 -0.88
N VAL A 234 -17.58 -2.72 0.29
CA VAL A 234 -18.22 -3.82 1.04
C VAL A 234 -19.68 -3.51 1.29
N ARG A 235 -20.56 -4.40 0.80
CA ARG A 235 -22.00 -4.28 0.92
C ARG A 235 -22.58 -5.58 1.45
N PHE A 236 -23.35 -5.49 2.52
CA PHE A 236 -24.17 -6.58 3.05
C PHE A 236 -25.64 -6.27 2.80
N TYR A 237 -26.45 -7.31 2.62
CA TYR A 237 -27.86 -7.20 2.26
C TYR A 237 -28.72 -8.05 3.18
N SER A 238 -29.93 -7.56 3.46
CA SER A 238 -30.92 -8.28 4.27
C SER A 238 -31.75 -9.26 3.43
N ASP A 239 -31.92 -8.98 2.15
CA ASP A 239 -32.68 -9.78 1.18
C ASP A 239 -31.78 -10.47 0.14
N SER A 240 -32.33 -11.45 -0.58
CA SER A 240 -31.63 -12.19 -1.64
C SER A 240 -31.53 -11.45 -2.96
N HIS A 241 -32.31 -10.38 -3.17
CA HIS A 241 -32.31 -9.60 -4.42
C HIS A 241 -31.34 -8.40 -4.36
N PHE A 242 -30.51 -8.31 -3.32
CA PHE A 242 -29.54 -7.24 -3.13
C PHE A 242 -30.17 -5.83 -3.17
N SER A 243 -31.44 -5.71 -2.74
CA SER A 243 -32.22 -4.47 -2.82
C SER A 243 -32.21 -3.66 -1.53
N LYS A 244 -32.01 -4.32 -0.37
CA LYS A 244 -32.08 -3.73 0.96
C LYS A 244 -30.75 -3.90 1.69
N PRO A 245 -29.90 -2.86 1.70
CA PRO A 245 -28.66 -2.86 2.46
C PRO A 245 -28.88 -3.22 3.93
N LEU A 246 -27.94 -3.96 4.51
CA LEU A 246 -27.99 -4.36 5.91
C LEU A 246 -27.87 -3.12 6.81
N ARG A 247 -28.92 -2.85 7.61
CA ARG A 247 -29.04 -1.62 8.41
C ARG A 247 -27.89 -1.45 9.42
N SER A 248 -27.44 -2.52 10.07
CA SER A 248 -26.32 -2.45 11.02
C SER A 248 -25.02 -2.02 10.35
N TRP A 249 -24.71 -2.60 9.18
CA TRP A 249 -23.55 -2.21 8.37
C TRP A 249 -23.64 -0.75 7.89
N GLY A 250 -24.81 -0.34 7.38
CA GLY A 250 -25.03 1.04 6.97
C GLY A 250 -24.87 2.05 8.13
N LYS A 251 -25.35 1.71 9.33
CA LYS A 251 -25.17 2.52 10.53
C LYS A 251 -23.71 2.60 10.99
N PHE A 252 -22.97 1.49 10.91
CA PHE A 252 -21.54 1.44 11.24
C PHE A 252 -20.73 2.37 10.33
N LEU A 253 -20.98 2.34 9.03
CA LEU A 253 -20.33 3.22 8.05
C LEU A 253 -20.76 4.68 8.21
N GLY A 254 -22.01 4.93 8.60
CA GLY A 254 -22.53 6.26 8.89
C GLY A 254 -22.46 7.22 7.69
N HIS A 255 -22.17 8.48 7.99
CA HIS A 255 -22.12 9.57 7.01
C HIS A 255 -20.78 9.68 6.26
N SER A 256 -19.87 8.70 6.38
CA SER A 256 -18.62 8.70 5.63
C SER A 256 -18.87 8.86 4.13
N LYS A 257 -18.04 9.68 3.47
CA LYS A 257 -18.06 9.82 2.01
C LYS A 257 -17.40 8.58 1.40
N PRO A 258 -17.98 7.94 0.37
CA PRO A 258 -17.33 6.82 -0.32
C PRO A 258 -15.95 7.23 -0.84
N VAL A 259 -14.95 6.36 -0.67
CA VAL A 259 -13.57 6.58 -1.12
C VAL A 259 -13.17 5.44 -2.07
N SER A 260 -12.63 5.81 -3.23
CA SER A 260 -12.01 4.88 -4.17
C SER A 260 -10.52 5.16 -4.26
N ILE A 261 -9.70 4.14 -4.01
CA ILE A 261 -8.26 4.22 -4.23
C ILE A 261 -8.00 3.97 -5.71
N ILE A 262 -7.53 4.99 -6.41
CA ILE A 262 -7.11 4.92 -7.80
C ILE A 262 -5.65 4.53 -7.81
N ILE A 263 -5.37 3.31 -8.27
CA ILE A 263 -4.00 2.86 -8.50
C ILE A 263 -3.64 3.31 -9.90
N SER A 264 -2.82 4.36 -10.04
CA SER A 264 -2.21 4.64 -11.34
C SER A 264 -1.30 3.47 -11.68
N LYS A 265 -1.50 2.87 -12.85
CA LYS A 265 -0.55 1.87 -13.36
C LYS A 265 0.84 2.49 -13.35
N GLN A 266 1.82 1.80 -12.79
CA GLN A 266 3.21 2.22 -12.92
C GLN A 266 3.54 2.39 -14.40
N LYS A 267 4.16 3.53 -14.72
CA LYS A 267 4.62 3.83 -16.07
C LYS A 267 5.66 2.78 -16.46
N THR A 268 5.57 2.23 -17.66
CA THR A 268 6.59 1.30 -18.16
C THR A 268 7.95 2.01 -18.25
N GLU A 269 9.05 1.26 -18.27
CA GLU A 269 10.39 1.85 -18.40
C GLU A 269 10.50 2.76 -19.65
N LEU A 270 9.84 2.37 -20.75
CA LEU A 270 9.74 3.20 -21.95
C LEU A 270 9.00 4.52 -21.68
N GLU A 271 7.89 4.49 -20.93
CA GLU A 271 7.12 5.69 -20.59
C GLU A 271 7.94 6.65 -19.73
N GLN A 272 8.66 6.11 -18.74
CA GLN A 272 9.57 6.89 -17.91
C GLN A 272 10.69 7.54 -18.74
N LYS A 273 11.31 6.79 -19.67
CA LYS A 273 12.31 7.31 -20.61
C LYS A 273 11.76 8.41 -21.52
N LEU A 274 10.55 8.27 -22.05
CA LEU A 274 9.89 9.27 -22.91
C LEU A 274 9.52 10.54 -22.13
N GLU A 275 9.07 10.41 -20.89
CA GLU A 275 8.79 11.56 -20.03
C GLU A 275 10.08 12.28 -19.62
N TRP A 276 11.12 11.54 -19.24
CA TRP A 276 12.43 12.12 -18.98
C TRP A 276 12.92 12.90 -20.20
N PHE A 277 12.83 12.31 -21.40
CA PHE A 277 13.20 12.98 -22.65
C PHE A 277 12.40 14.28 -22.84
N THR A 278 11.11 14.26 -22.55
CA THR A 278 10.22 15.42 -22.75
C THR A 278 10.45 16.53 -21.74
N TYR A 279 10.59 16.21 -20.46
CA TYR A 279 10.55 17.19 -19.36
C TYR A 279 11.91 17.51 -18.74
N LYS A 280 12.98 16.73 -19.00
CA LYS A 280 14.32 16.97 -18.43
C LYS A 280 15.27 17.69 -19.40
N GLY A 281 14.72 18.47 -20.34
CA GLY A 281 15.48 19.36 -21.22
C GLY A 281 15.95 18.75 -22.54
N SER A 282 16.21 17.43 -22.59
CA SER A 282 16.67 16.74 -23.82
C SER A 282 15.77 16.95 -25.03
N GLY A 283 14.45 16.92 -24.84
CA GLY A 283 13.46 17.15 -25.90
C GLY A 283 13.42 18.61 -26.38
N ALA A 284 13.58 19.57 -25.48
CA ALA A 284 13.70 20.99 -25.84
C ALA A 284 14.97 21.23 -26.66
N ILE A 285 16.08 20.58 -26.31
CA ILE A 285 17.33 20.63 -27.06
C ILE A 285 17.16 20.01 -28.45
N LEU A 286 16.57 18.81 -28.58
CA LEU A 286 16.34 18.20 -29.90
C LEU A 286 15.45 19.09 -30.77
N LYS A 287 14.41 19.71 -30.19
CA LYS A 287 13.55 20.66 -30.89
C LYS A 287 14.31 21.90 -31.38
N ALA A 288 15.19 22.46 -30.54
CA ALA A 288 16.06 23.58 -30.92
C ALA A 288 17.07 23.18 -32.02
N TYR A 289 17.68 22.01 -31.90
CA TYR A 289 18.64 21.50 -32.88
C TYR A 289 17.97 21.29 -34.24
N LYS A 290 16.75 20.73 -34.25
CA LYS A 290 15.92 20.63 -35.45
C LYS A 290 15.61 22.01 -36.06
N PHE A 291 15.22 22.99 -35.25
CA PHE A 291 14.97 24.35 -35.72
C PHE A 291 16.21 24.96 -36.39
N LEU A 292 17.40 24.81 -35.79
CA LEU A 292 18.65 25.29 -36.38
C LEU A 292 18.97 24.58 -37.70
N TYR A 293 18.79 23.25 -37.74
CA TYR A 293 18.99 22.46 -38.96
C TYR A 293 18.07 22.90 -40.09
N ASP A 294 16.76 23.02 -39.82
CA ASP A 294 15.74 23.38 -40.82
C ASP A 294 15.96 24.80 -41.38
N ASN A 295 16.60 25.69 -40.62
CA ASN A 295 16.89 27.07 -41.02
C ASN A 295 18.34 27.30 -41.49
N ASN A 296 19.13 26.24 -41.69
CA ASN A 296 20.55 26.31 -42.08
C ASN A 296 21.41 27.20 -41.15
N LEU A 297 21.12 27.15 -39.83
CA LEU A 297 21.83 27.92 -38.80
C LEU A 297 22.89 27.07 -38.07
N LEU A 298 23.28 25.93 -38.64
CA LEU A 298 24.29 25.03 -38.09
C LEU A 298 25.60 25.12 -38.87
N HIS A 299 26.73 24.97 -38.17
CA HIS A 299 28.01 24.71 -38.80
C HIS A 299 28.04 23.33 -39.48
N GLU A 300 28.95 23.12 -40.44
CA GLU A 300 28.97 21.86 -41.23
C GLU A 300 29.13 20.59 -40.38
N TYR A 301 29.96 20.67 -39.32
CA TYR A 301 30.15 19.53 -38.42
C TYR A 301 28.90 19.24 -37.58
N GLU A 302 28.15 20.28 -37.17
CA GLU A 302 26.88 20.13 -36.43
C GLU A 302 25.78 19.57 -37.33
N LYS A 303 25.73 20.01 -38.59
CA LYS A 303 24.83 19.44 -39.61
C LYS A 303 25.09 17.94 -39.80
N SER A 304 26.36 17.55 -39.83
CA SER A 304 26.78 16.15 -39.94
C SER A 304 26.37 15.33 -38.70
N ASN A 305 26.56 15.89 -37.50
CA ASN A 305 26.13 15.27 -36.24
C ASN A 305 24.60 15.09 -36.17
N TYR A 306 23.83 16.10 -36.59
CA TYR A 306 22.38 16.01 -36.62
C TYR A 306 21.89 14.90 -37.56
N LEU A 307 22.47 14.79 -38.77
CA LEU A 307 22.15 13.71 -39.72
C LEU A 307 22.50 12.33 -39.17
N ALA A 308 23.53 12.22 -38.33
CA ALA A 308 23.91 10.96 -37.69
C ALA A 308 22.86 10.48 -36.68
N LEU A 309 22.03 11.36 -36.11
CA LEU A 309 20.92 10.98 -35.21
C LEU A 309 19.95 10.00 -35.88
N ASN A 310 19.68 10.16 -37.18
CA ASN A 310 18.80 9.27 -37.94
C ASN A 310 19.37 7.86 -38.16
N LYS A 311 20.67 7.69 -37.92
CA LYS A 311 21.40 6.42 -38.04
C LYS A 311 21.73 5.82 -36.67
N MET A 312 21.30 6.45 -35.57
CA MET A 312 21.54 5.90 -34.24
C MET A 312 20.70 4.65 -34.02
N GLU A 313 21.39 3.59 -33.61
CA GLU A 313 20.78 2.32 -33.25
C GLU A 313 20.21 2.35 -31.82
N TYR A 314 19.14 1.62 -31.60
CA TYR A 314 18.51 1.47 -30.30
C TYR A 314 19.37 0.60 -29.38
N PRO A 315 19.65 1.05 -28.13
CA PRO A 315 20.14 0.16 -27.10
C PRO A 315 19.18 -1.03 -26.92
N PRO A 316 19.68 -2.25 -26.60
CA PRO A 316 18.84 -3.44 -26.46
C PRO A 316 17.63 -3.25 -25.53
N ASP A 317 17.81 -2.57 -24.39
CA ASP A 317 16.71 -2.34 -23.43
C ASP A 317 15.63 -1.40 -24.00
N LEU A 318 16.04 -0.37 -24.76
CA LEU A 318 15.10 0.52 -25.44
C LEU A 318 14.33 -0.25 -26.53
N ALA A 319 15.01 -1.08 -27.32
CA ALA A 319 14.38 -1.89 -28.35
C ALA A 319 13.38 -2.90 -27.76
N SER A 320 13.70 -3.50 -26.61
CA SER A 320 12.79 -4.40 -25.90
C SER A 320 11.49 -3.69 -25.50
N GLY A 321 11.60 -2.48 -24.91
CA GLY A 321 10.43 -1.67 -24.58
C GLY A 321 9.60 -1.25 -25.81
N LEU A 322 10.24 -0.98 -26.95
CA LEU A 322 9.54 -0.69 -28.21
C LEU A 322 8.77 -1.91 -28.74
N ILE A 323 9.33 -3.12 -28.64
CA ILE A 323 8.65 -4.36 -29.05
C ILE A 323 7.44 -4.64 -28.17
N GLU A 324 7.58 -4.50 -26.83
CA GLU A 324 6.46 -4.64 -25.90
C GLU A 324 5.30 -3.69 -26.25
N ARG A 325 5.64 -2.42 -26.56
CA ARG A 325 4.68 -1.42 -27.00
C ARG A 325 4.02 -1.79 -28.33
N ALA A 326 4.78 -2.30 -29.30
CA ALA A 326 4.23 -2.73 -30.59
C ALA A 326 3.20 -3.86 -30.43
N ILE A 327 3.48 -4.84 -29.57
CA ILE A 327 2.55 -5.94 -29.24
C ILE A 327 1.29 -5.40 -28.56
N LEU A 328 1.44 -4.52 -27.56
CA LEU A 328 0.33 -3.91 -26.85
C LEU A 328 -0.66 -3.21 -27.79
N PHE A 329 -0.15 -2.57 -28.84
CA PHE A 329 -0.93 -1.86 -29.86
C PHE A 329 -1.27 -2.71 -31.10
N LYS A 330 -0.98 -4.01 -31.07
CA LYS A 330 -1.24 -4.95 -32.18
C LYS A 330 -0.56 -4.56 -33.50
N ARG A 331 0.68 -4.07 -33.41
CA ARG A 331 1.54 -3.65 -34.52
C ARG A 331 2.81 -4.49 -34.60
N GLU A 332 2.64 -5.80 -34.51
CA GLU A 332 3.73 -6.79 -34.56
C GLU A 332 4.49 -6.77 -35.90
N ASP A 333 3.87 -6.23 -36.96
CA ASP A 333 4.49 -5.96 -38.26
C ASP A 333 5.73 -5.05 -38.17
N LEU A 334 5.85 -4.25 -37.11
CA LEU A 334 6.98 -3.33 -36.89
C LEU A 334 8.17 -4.00 -36.16
N ILE A 335 8.01 -5.21 -35.61
CA ILE A 335 9.06 -5.89 -34.84
C ILE A 335 10.33 -6.13 -35.68
N PRO A 336 10.26 -6.57 -36.96
CA PRO A 336 11.46 -6.70 -37.80
C PRO A 336 12.24 -5.39 -37.93
N THR A 337 11.55 -4.27 -38.20
CA THR A 337 12.17 -2.95 -38.31
C THR A 337 12.84 -2.50 -37.01
N ILE A 338 12.22 -2.76 -35.87
CA ILE A 338 12.82 -2.47 -34.56
C ILE A 338 14.09 -3.30 -34.35
N LYS A 339 14.05 -4.59 -34.70
CA LYS A 339 15.19 -5.52 -34.55
C LYS A 339 16.37 -5.21 -35.46
N GLU A 340 16.11 -4.73 -36.68
CA GLU A 340 17.15 -4.31 -37.62
C GLU A 340 17.97 -3.12 -37.09
N ASN A 341 17.36 -2.27 -36.26
CA ASN A 341 17.96 -1.05 -35.75
C ASN A 341 18.49 -1.20 -34.31
N ILE A 342 18.77 -2.42 -33.85
CA ILE A 342 19.33 -2.67 -32.51
C ILE A 342 20.85 -2.57 -32.55
N LYS A 343 21.41 -1.82 -31.59
CA LYS A 343 22.86 -1.71 -31.40
C LYS A 343 23.43 -3.07 -31.03
N ARG A 344 24.19 -3.68 -31.93
CA ARG A 344 24.88 -4.95 -31.67
C ARG A 344 26.09 -4.68 -30.78
N ARG A 345 26.24 -5.46 -29.70
CA ARG A 345 27.49 -5.49 -28.94
C ARG A 345 28.51 -6.24 -29.79
N ASN A 346 29.60 -5.57 -30.17
CA ASN A 346 30.80 -6.23 -30.71
C ASN A 346 31.52 -6.99 -29.61
#